data_AF-A0A6P0IZY6-F1
#
_entry.id   AF-A0A6P0IZY6-F1
#
_cell.length_a   1.000
_cell.length_b   1.000
_cell.length_c   1.000
_cell.angle_alpha   90.00
_cell.angle_beta   90.00
_cell.angle_gamma   90.00
#
_symmetry.space_group_name_H-M   'P 1'
#
loop_
_entity.id
_entity.type
_entity.pdbx_description
1 polymer ?
#
loop_
_entity_poly.entity_id
_entity_poly.type
_entity_poly.pdbx_seq_one_letter_code
_entity_poly.pdbx_strand_id
1 'polypeptide(L)'
;MQNLDIQDQKNRANTQSLLKSDPTVSVSKTLPSTDAFVNRHIGPNPDAIEQMLKVLGISTIDSLIEQTVPAAIWLNQPLQLPAAQSEYAALAQLKEIASKNQVFRSFIGMGYYDCITPPVIQRNILENPGWYTAYTPYQAEIAQGRLEALLNFQTMII
;
A
#
# COMPACT_ATOMS: atom_id res chain seq x y z
N MET A 1 6.84 -65.65 12.68
CA MET A 1 6.28 -64.69 13.67
C MET A 1 7.23 -63.51 13.95
N GLN A 2 8.05 -63.04 12.99
CA GLN A 2 8.99 -61.92 13.20
C GLN A 2 8.79 -60.71 12.27
N ASN A 3 7.80 -60.73 11.38
CA ASN A 3 7.59 -59.65 10.39
C ASN A 3 6.45 -58.68 10.72
N LEU A 4 5.68 -58.89 11.80
CA LEU A 4 4.63 -57.94 12.21
C LEU A 4 5.14 -56.86 13.19
N ASP A 5 6.16 -57.14 14.02
CA ASP A 5 6.68 -56.15 14.99
C ASP A 5 7.55 -55.05 14.37
N ILE A 6 8.20 -55.33 13.23
CA ILE A 6 9.09 -54.36 12.57
C ILE A 6 8.30 -53.27 11.84
N GLN A 7 7.08 -53.57 11.37
CA GLN A 7 6.23 -52.57 10.72
C GLN A 7 5.55 -51.65 11.74
N ASP A 8 5.17 -52.16 12.92
CA ASP A 8 4.56 -51.35 13.97
C ASP A 8 5.57 -50.38 14.63
N GLN A 9 6.83 -50.80 14.77
CA GLN A 9 7.90 -49.91 15.24
C GLN A 9 8.29 -48.84 14.20
N LYS A 10 8.30 -49.18 12.90
CA LYS A 10 8.51 -48.20 11.83
C LYS A 10 7.38 -47.17 11.75
N ASN A 11 6.12 -47.58 11.93
CA ASN A 11 5.00 -46.65 11.96
C ASN A 11 5.03 -45.74 13.19
N ARG A 12 5.40 -46.25 14.37
CA ARG A 12 5.56 -45.40 15.58
C ARG A 12 6.71 -44.41 15.47
N ALA A 13 7.83 -44.77 14.83
CA ALA A 13 8.94 -43.87 14.55
C ALA A 13 8.57 -42.77 13.53
N ASN A 14 7.74 -43.10 12.53
CA ASN A 14 7.28 -42.14 11.54
C ASN A 14 6.26 -41.14 12.12
N THR A 15 5.37 -41.60 13.01
CA THR A 15 4.39 -40.74 13.69
C THR A 15 5.04 -39.79 14.69
N GLN A 16 6.18 -40.16 15.30
CA GLN A 16 6.94 -39.26 16.18
C GLN A 16 7.84 -38.26 15.42
N SER A 17 8.16 -38.51 14.15
CA SER A 17 8.89 -37.58 13.27
C SER A 17 8.02 -36.39 12.82
N LEU A 18 6.72 -36.64 12.60
CA LEU A 18 5.73 -35.62 12.20
C LEU A 18 5.35 -34.62 13.32
N LEU A 19 5.78 -34.87 14.56
CA LEU A 19 5.49 -34.02 15.73
C LEU A 19 6.68 -33.12 16.14
N LYS A 20 7.77 -33.11 15.37
CA LYS A 20 8.93 -32.22 15.58
C LYS A 20 9.02 -31.13 14.51
N SER A 21 7.94 -30.39 14.30
CA SER A 21 8.03 -29.06 13.71
C SER A 21 7.81 -28.05 14.82
N ASP A 22 8.78 -27.15 15.00
CA ASP A 22 8.70 -26.04 15.93
C ASP A 22 7.35 -25.31 15.76
N PRO A 23 6.61 -25.03 16.85
CA PRO A 23 5.34 -24.30 16.78
C PRO A 23 5.50 -22.82 16.35
N THR A 24 6.71 -22.41 15.99
CA THR A 24 7.04 -21.07 15.47
C THR A 24 7.38 -21.07 13.97
N VAL A 25 7.17 -22.19 13.25
CA VAL A 25 7.15 -22.16 11.78
C VAL A 25 5.97 -21.30 11.34
N SER A 26 6.30 -20.09 10.87
CA SER A 26 5.40 -19.02 10.48
C SER A 26 4.24 -19.49 9.60
N VAL A 27 3.05 -19.63 10.21
CA VAL A 27 1.77 -19.94 9.55
C VAL A 27 1.48 -19.00 8.37
N SER A 28 2.10 -17.81 8.34
CA SER A 28 2.03 -16.85 7.25
C SER A 28 2.59 -17.31 5.90
N LYS A 29 3.38 -18.40 5.83
CA LYS A 29 3.90 -18.92 4.54
C LYS A 29 2.97 -19.92 3.86
N THR A 30 2.02 -20.52 4.59
CA THR A 30 1.12 -21.56 4.06
C THR A 30 -0.22 -21.01 3.56
N LEU A 31 -0.61 -19.80 3.98
CA LEU A 31 -1.83 -19.13 3.51
C LEU A 31 -1.45 -17.96 2.60
N PRO A 32 -1.88 -17.95 1.32
CA PRO A 32 -1.60 -16.83 0.44
C PRO A 32 -2.32 -15.57 0.96
N SER A 33 -1.58 -14.47 1.14
CA SER A 33 -2.17 -13.17 1.40
C SER A 33 -2.91 -12.69 0.14
N THR A 34 -4.23 -12.61 0.21
CA THR A 34 -5.07 -12.18 -0.92
C THR A 34 -5.19 -10.66 -1.05
N ASP A 35 -4.78 -9.89 -0.04
CA ASP A 35 -4.86 -8.42 -0.02
C ASP A 35 -3.46 -7.78 -0.12
N ALA A 36 -2.86 -7.89 -1.31
CA ALA A 36 -1.64 -7.15 -1.63
C ALA A 36 -2.00 -5.79 -2.25
N PHE A 37 -1.70 -4.70 -1.55
CA PHE A 37 -2.01 -3.33 -1.99
C PHE A 37 -1.47 -3.01 -3.39
N VAL A 38 -0.30 -3.56 -3.76
CA VAL A 38 0.31 -3.39 -5.08
C VAL A 38 -0.64 -3.77 -6.23
N ASN A 39 -1.48 -4.79 -6.04
CA ASN A 39 -2.43 -5.25 -7.05
C ASN A 39 -3.64 -4.30 -7.22
N ARG A 40 -3.89 -3.42 -6.25
CA ARG A 40 -4.91 -2.35 -6.33
C ARG A 40 -4.33 -1.03 -6.80
N HIS A 41 -3.05 -0.80 -6.54
CA HIS A 41 -2.36 0.43 -6.89
C HIS A 41 -1.84 0.43 -8.33
N ILE A 42 -1.27 -0.69 -8.80
CA ILE A 42 -0.77 -0.84 -10.17
C ILE A 42 -1.91 -1.31 -11.06
N GLY A 43 -2.27 -0.50 -12.06
CA GLY A 43 -3.38 -0.80 -12.97
C GLY A 43 -3.14 -1.98 -13.92
N PRO A 44 -2.02 -2.03 -14.67
CA PRO A 44 -1.74 -3.12 -15.59
C PRO A 44 -1.58 -4.48 -14.88
N ASN A 45 -2.36 -5.47 -15.30
CA ASN A 45 -2.22 -6.86 -14.87
C ASN A 45 -1.17 -7.59 -15.74
N PRO A 46 -0.80 -8.86 -15.42
CA PRO A 46 0.22 -9.59 -16.19
C PRO A 46 -0.06 -9.68 -17.70
N ASP A 47 -1.32 -9.92 -18.09
CA ASP A 47 -1.70 -10.02 -19.51
C ASP A 47 -1.55 -8.66 -20.23
N ALA A 48 -1.94 -7.56 -19.59
CA ALA A 48 -1.76 -6.21 -20.12
C ALA A 48 -0.27 -5.85 -20.25
N ILE A 49 0.55 -6.24 -19.26
CA ILE A 49 2.00 -6.06 -19.31
C ILE A 49 2.60 -6.80 -20.51
N GLU A 50 2.22 -8.07 -20.72
CA GLU A 50 2.69 -8.85 -21.87
C GLU A 50 2.30 -8.20 -23.21
N GLN A 51 1.06 -7.72 -23.33
CA GLN A 51 0.59 -7.02 -24.52
C GLN A 51 1.38 -5.73 -24.77
N MET A 52 1.63 -4.93 -23.73
CA MET A 52 2.42 -3.70 -23.83
C MET A 52 3.87 -3.99 -24.24
N LEU A 53 4.50 -5.00 -23.63
CA LEU A 53 5.87 -5.42 -23.98
C LEU A 53 5.98 -5.88 -25.43
N LYS A 54 4.97 -6.61 -25.92
CA LYS A 54 4.89 -7.04 -27.33
C LYS A 54 4.82 -5.86 -28.30
N VAL A 55 4.09 -4.80 -27.97
CA VAL A 55 4.03 -3.57 -28.79
C VAL A 55 5.40 -2.89 -28.85
N LEU A 56 6.14 -2.91 -27.73
CA LEU A 56 7.49 -2.35 -27.66
C LEU A 56 8.56 -3.26 -28.29
N GLY A 57 8.25 -4.52 -28.60
CA GLY A 57 9.21 -5.50 -29.10
C GLY A 57 10.22 -5.97 -28.04
N ILE A 58 9.87 -5.87 -26.75
CA ILE A 58 10.73 -6.21 -25.61
C ILE A 58 10.17 -7.47 -24.92
N SER A 59 11.03 -8.32 -24.37
CA SER A 59 10.63 -9.59 -23.76
C SER A 59 10.20 -9.48 -22.29
N THR A 60 10.81 -8.59 -21.51
CA THR A 60 10.56 -8.46 -20.05
C THR A 60 10.61 -7.01 -19.59
N ILE A 61 10.02 -6.75 -18.41
CA ILE A 61 10.17 -5.45 -17.73
C ILE A 61 11.64 -5.18 -17.40
N ASP A 62 12.40 -6.19 -16.98
CA ASP A 62 13.83 -6.03 -16.70
C ASP A 62 14.56 -5.50 -17.93
N SER A 63 14.36 -6.11 -19.10
CA SER A 63 14.98 -5.64 -20.35
C SER A 63 14.58 -4.21 -20.73
N LEU A 64 13.33 -3.80 -20.44
CA LEU A 64 12.90 -2.40 -20.61
C LEU A 64 13.66 -1.46 -19.69
N ILE A 65 13.86 -1.83 -18.42
CA ILE A 65 14.63 -1.03 -17.45
C ILE A 65 16.09 -0.92 -17.89
N GLU A 66 16.70 -2.05 -18.30
CA GLU A 66 18.10 -2.12 -18.74
C GLU A 66 18.39 -1.18 -19.92
N GLN A 67 17.45 -1.09 -20.87
CA GLN A 67 17.56 -0.23 -22.04
C GLN A 67 17.23 1.25 -21.77
N THR A 68 16.53 1.56 -20.66
CA THR A 68 16.05 2.92 -20.36
C THR A 68 16.95 3.66 -19.37
N VAL A 69 17.39 2.99 -18.30
CA VAL A 69 18.16 3.62 -17.22
C VAL A 69 19.63 3.21 -17.33
N PRO A 70 20.58 4.15 -17.41
CA PRO A 70 22.00 3.81 -17.47
C PRO A 70 22.47 3.01 -16.25
N ALA A 71 23.13 1.87 -16.49
CA ALA A 71 23.63 0.97 -15.42
C ALA A 71 24.54 1.67 -14.39
N ALA A 72 25.24 2.72 -14.79
CA ALA A 72 26.14 3.49 -13.93
C ALA A 72 25.45 4.13 -12.72
N ILE A 73 24.13 4.33 -12.76
CA ILE A 73 23.35 4.96 -11.68
C ILE A 73 22.38 3.98 -11.00
N TRP A 74 22.51 2.68 -11.26
CA TRP A 74 21.63 1.69 -10.63
C TRP A 74 21.95 1.49 -9.16
N LEU A 75 20.90 1.15 -8.41
CA LEU A 75 21.06 0.67 -7.06
C LEU A 75 21.38 -0.82 -7.10
N ASN A 76 22.59 -1.20 -6.69
CA ASN A 76 23.09 -2.58 -6.74
C ASN A 76 22.52 -3.51 -5.64
N GLN A 77 21.52 -3.04 -4.90
CA GLN A 77 20.90 -3.77 -3.82
C GLN A 77 19.41 -3.41 -3.72
N PRO A 78 18.55 -4.33 -3.25
CA PRO A 78 17.16 -4.01 -2.96
C PRO A 78 17.05 -2.89 -1.91
N LEU A 79 15.95 -2.14 -1.95
CA LEU A 79 15.65 -1.16 -0.92
C LEU A 79 15.53 -1.85 0.45
N GLN A 80 16.22 -1.31 1.46
CA GLN A 80 16.16 -1.80 2.83
C GLN A 80 14.91 -1.25 3.54
N LEU A 81 13.75 -1.84 3.22
CA LEU A 81 12.46 -1.46 3.78
C LEU A 81 11.84 -2.61 4.59
N PRO A 82 10.94 -2.31 5.56
CA PRO A 82 10.13 -3.33 6.19
C PRO A 82 9.33 -4.13 5.17
N ALA A 83 8.95 -5.36 5.52
CA ALA A 83 8.08 -6.16 4.68
C ALA A 83 6.75 -5.44 4.42
N ALA A 84 6.23 -5.59 3.20
CA ALA A 84 4.95 -5.01 2.83
C ALA A 84 3.82 -5.53 3.73
N GLN A 85 2.94 -4.63 4.13
CA GLN A 85 1.76 -4.93 4.93
C GLN A 85 0.51 -4.92 4.04
N SER A 86 -0.55 -5.59 4.48
CA SER A 86 -1.88 -5.36 3.92
C SER A 86 -2.36 -3.95 4.27
N GLU A 87 -3.35 -3.44 3.53
CA GLU A 87 -3.91 -2.11 3.81
C GLU A 87 -4.49 -2.03 5.23
N TYR A 88 -5.18 -3.09 5.66
CA TYR A 88 -5.73 -3.17 7.01
C TYR A 88 -4.64 -3.11 8.09
N ALA A 89 -3.56 -3.89 7.93
CA ALA A 89 -2.46 -3.92 8.89
C ALA A 89 -1.74 -2.57 8.97
N ALA A 90 -1.50 -1.92 7.82
CA ALA A 90 -0.88 -0.60 7.76
C ALA A 90 -1.73 0.47 8.48
N LEU A 91 -3.05 0.48 8.28
CA LEU A 91 -3.96 1.40 8.99
C LEU A 91 -3.98 1.14 10.50
N ALA A 92 -4.00 -0.14 10.91
CA ALA A 92 -3.96 -0.52 12.33
C ALA A 92 -2.67 -0.05 13.00
N GLN A 93 -1.52 -0.27 12.36
CA GLN A 93 -0.23 0.19 12.85
C GLN A 93 -0.18 1.72 12.95
N LEU A 94 -0.66 2.43 11.92
CA LEU A 94 -0.67 3.90 11.93
C LEU A 94 -1.57 4.43 13.07
N LYS A 95 -2.70 3.77 13.34
CA LYS A 95 -3.59 4.12 14.45
C LYS A 95 -2.93 3.94 15.81
N GLU A 96 -2.14 2.88 15.99
CA GLU A 96 -1.36 2.67 17.21
C GLU A 96 -0.34 3.80 17.42
N ILE A 97 0.38 4.19 16.37
CA ILE A 97 1.32 5.32 16.43
C ILE A 97 0.58 6.63 16.76
N ALA A 98 -0.52 6.90 16.06
CA ALA A 98 -1.32 8.11 16.26
C ALA A 98 -1.90 8.21 17.68
N SER A 99 -2.23 7.09 18.32
CA SER A 99 -2.74 7.06 19.71
C SER A 99 -1.72 7.53 20.76
N LYS A 100 -0.44 7.62 20.40
CA LYS A 100 0.60 8.16 21.28
C LYS A 100 0.57 9.70 21.35
N ASN A 101 -0.12 10.36 20.41
CA ASN A 101 -0.30 11.81 20.42
C ASN A 101 -1.27 12.23 21.53
N GLN A 102 -0.99 13.37 22.17
CA GLN A 102 -1.85 13.96 23.19
C GLN A 102 -2.56 15.19 22.60
N VAL A 103 -3.89 15.14 22.54
CA VAL A 103 -4.71 16.25 22.02
C VAL A 103 -5.04 17.20 23.18
N PHE A 104 -4.36 18.34 23.24
CA PHE A 104 -4.61 19.39 24.23
C PHE A 104 -5.49 20.51 23.69
N ARG A 105 -6.11 21.25 24.60
CA ARG A 105 -6.64 22.58 24.28
C ARG A 105 -5.47 23.56 24.24
N SER A 106 -4.99 23.83 23.03
CA SER A 106 -3.78 24.64 22.81
C SER A 106 -4.13 26.11 22.60
N PHE A 107 -3.71 26.97 23.52
CA PHE A 107 -3.82 28.44 23.41
C PHE A 107 -2.48 29.11 23.18
N ILE A 108 -1.53 28.39 22.58
CA ILE A 108 -0.17 28.90 22.29
C ILE A 108 -0.23 30.05 21.27
N GLY A 109 -1.14 29.97 20.30
CA GLY A 109 -1.26 30.96 19.23
C GLY A 109 -0.13 30.85 18.22
N MET A 110 0.62 31.95 18.00
CA MET A 110 1.75 32.01 17.06
C MET A 110 1.38 31.69 15.60
N GLY A 111 0.17 32.08 15.16
CA GLY A 111 -0.28 31.91 13.77
C GLY A 111 -1.14 30.67 13.52
N TYR A 112 -1.34 29.81 14.53
CA TYR A 112 -2.28 28.69 14.46
C TYR A 112 -3.32 28.81 15.57
N TYR A 113 -4.59 28.70 15.18
CA TYR A 113 -5.73 28.80 16.08
C TYR A 113 -6.69 27.66 15.74
N ASP A 114 -7.14 26.95 16.77
CA ASP A 114 -8.11 25.87 16.60
C ASP A 114 -9.44 26.42 16.07
N CYS A 115 -10.11 25.66 15.22
CA CYS A 115 -11.39 26.06 14.63
C CYS A 115 -12.29 24.85 14.36
N ILE A 116 -13.60 25.08 14.34
CA ILE A 116 -14.56 24.05 13.99
C ILE A 116 -14.63 23.97 12.47
N THR A 117 -14.04 22.94 11.88
CA THR A 117 -14.27 22.59 10.48
C THR A 117 -15.71 22.08 10.33
N PRO A 118 -16.59 22.75 9.56
CA PRO A 118 -17.96 22.29 9.40
C PRO A 118 -18.00 20.84 8.84
N PRO A 119 -18.74 19.90 9.47
CA PRO A 119 -18.73 18.49 9.06
C PRO A 119 -19.13 18.27 7.60
N VAL A 120 -20.01 19.12 7.07
CA VAL A 120 -20.41 19.10 5.66
C VAL A 120 -19.24 19.40 4.71
N ILE A 121 -18.31 20.28 5.09
CA ILE A 121 -17.12 20.61 4.31
C ILE A 121 -16.11 19.46 4.41
N GLN A 122 -15.86 18.94 5.62
CA GLN A 122 -14.95 17.81 5.82
C GLN A 122 -15.36 16.61 4.96
N ARG A 123 -16.63 16.18 5.08
CA ARG A 123 -17.10 14.95 4.45
C ARG A 123 -17.23 15.03 2.93
N ASN A 124 -17.63 16.20 2.39
CA ASN A 124 -17.99 16.35 0.97
C ASN A 124 -16.91 17.02 0.12
N ILE A 125 -15.92 17.66 0.74
CA ILE A 125 -14.79 18.31 0.05
C ILE A 125 -13.48 17.61 0.43
N LEU A 126 -13.08 17.66 1.70
CA LEU A 126 -11.76 17.16 2.13
C LEU A 126 -11.61 15.65 1.95
N GLU A 127 -12.65 14.87 2.29
CA GLU A 127 -12.67 13.41 2.20
C GLU A 127 -13.23 12.90 0.86
N ASN A 128 -13.46 13.78 -0.12
CA ASN A 128 -14.07 13.42 -1.40
C ASN A 128 -13.02 13.42 -2.53
N PRO A 129 -12.73 12.26 -3.16
CA PRO A 129 -11.73 12.19 -4.24
C PRO A 129 -12.07 13.07 -5.44
N GLY A 130 -13.34 13.42 -5.67
CA GLY A 130 -13.72 14.36 -6.74
C GLY A 130 -13.16 15.78 -6.55
N TRP A 131 -12.76 16.15 -5.34
CA TRP A 131 -12.19 17.46 -5.03
C TRP A 131 -10.66 17.45 -4.92
N TYR A 132 -10.04 16.38 -4.41
CA TYR A 132 -8.60 16.36 -4.13
C TYR A 132 -7.73 15.62 -5.15
N THR A 133 -8.31 14.86 -6.08
CA THR A 133 -7.52 14.11 -7.09
C THR A 133 -7.21 14.93 -8.34
N ALA A 134 -8.04 15.92 -8.68
CA ALA A 134 -7.77 16.82 -9.79
C ALA A 134 -6.58 17.75 -9.46
N TYR A 135 -5.80 18.07 -10.48
CA TYR A 135 -4.64 18.97 -10.34
C TYR A 135 -4.99 20.42 -10.73
N THR A 136 -3.95 21.25 -10.87
CA THR A 136 -4.04 22.64 -11.33
C THR A 136 -5.02 22.78 -12.51
N PRO A 137 -5.94 23.76 -12.48
CA PRO A 137 -6.96 23.94 -13.50
C PRO A 137 -6.41 24.52 -14.82
N TYR A 138 -5.50 23.81 -15.49
CA TYR A 138 -4.96 24.20 -16.79
C TYR A 138 -6.02 24.16 -17.90
N GLN A 139 -6.98 23.23 -17.82
CA GLN A 139 -8.12 23.13 -18.72
C GLN A 139 -9.36 23.71 -18.02
N ALA A 140 -9.69 24.98 -18.31
CA ALA A 140 -10.70 25.72 -17.58
C ALA A 140 -12.11 25.14 -17.76
N GLU A 141 -12.44 24.65 -18.95
CA GLU A 141 -13.78 24.18 -19.35
C GLU A 141 -14.26 23.01 -18.50
N ILE A 142 -13.33 22.15 -18.06
CA ILE A 142 -13.60 20.99 -17.19
C ILE A 142 -13.19 21.23 -15.73
N ALA A 143 -12.95 22.49 -15.36
CA ALA A 143 -12.43 22.87 -14.04
C ALA A 143 -13.22 24.00 -13.37
N GLN A 144 -14.36 24.41 -13.94
CA GLN A 144 -15.12 25.58 -13.48
C GLN A 144 -15.46 25.53 -11.98
N GLY A 145 -15.85 24.38 -11.43
CA GLY A 145 -16.23 24.28 -10.01
C GLY A 145 -15.12 24.69 -9.03
N ARG A 146 -13.87 24.26 -9.26
CA ARG A 146 -12.74 24.65 -8.39
C ARG A 146 -12.21 26.05 -8.68
N LEU A 147 -12.32 26.52 -9.92
CA LEU A 147 -11.99 27.90 -10.29
C LEU A 147 -12.94 28.89 -9.61
N GLU A 148 -14.25 28.58 -9.59
CA GLU A 148 -15.24 29.37 -8.87
C GLU A 148 -14.96 29.37 -7.36
N ALA A 149 -14.63 28.22 -6.76
CA ALA A 149 -14.25 28.17 -5.35
C ALA A 149 -13.01 29.03 -5.03
N LEU A 150 -12.00 29.05 -5.92
CA LEU A 150 -10.84 29.92 -5.77
C LEU A 150 -11.18 31.40 -5.96
N LEU A 151 -12.10 31.73 -6.87
CA LEU A 151 -12.59 33.10 -7.05
C LEU A 151 -13.38 33.57 -5.81
N ASN A 152 -14.19 32.69 -5.21
CA ASN A 152 -14.87 32.96 -3.94
C ASN A 152 -13.85 33.21 -2.82
N PHE A 153 -12.77 32.43 -2.77
CA PHE A 153 -11.67 32.66 -1.83
C PHE A 153 -10.99 34.01 -2.06
N GLN A 154 -10.67 34.38 -3.31
CA GLN A 154 -10.12 35.70 -3.62
C GLN A 154 -11.06 36.83 -3.19
N THR A 155 -12.35 36.68 -3.46
CA THR A 155 -13.39 37.65 -3.08
C THR A 155 -13.57 37.77 -1.57
N MET A 156 -13.37 36.68 -0.82
CA MET A 156 -13.40 36.69 0.65
C MET A 156 -12.23 37.47 1.26
N ILE A 157 -11.06 37.47 0.60
CA ILE A 157 -9.83 38.11 1.08
C ILE A 157 -9.80 39.61 0.75
N ILE A 158 -10.34 39.99 -0.41
CA ILE A 158 -10.39 41.39 -0.89
C ILE A 158 -11.50 42.16 -0.18
#